data_AF-A0A0S4M290-F1
#
_entry.id   AF-A0A0S4M290-F1
#
_cell.length_a   1.000
_cell.length_b   1.000
_cell.length_c   1.000
_cell.angle_alpha   90.00
_cell.angle_beta   90.00
_cell.angle_gamma   90.00
#
_symmetry.space_group_name_H-M   'P 1'
#
loop_
_entity.id
_entity.type
_entity.pdbx_description
1 polymer ?
#
loop_
_entity_poly.entity_id
_entity_poly.type
_entity_poly.pdbx_seq_one_letter_code
_entity_poly.pdbx_strand_id
1 'polypeptide(L)'
;MHEYRRRKDLECIPANRQIVDFLYDNGKISLEAREESFAFLYYRSKWGVLISRFFLNIGCVLVLSGIFYFFAFNWNSISFYTKFLIIELSIITCIISAYFCSLNRISGSLFLLSGSILVGIFLVVFGRAYQTGTDSYKLFMFWALLTLGWTVISNFSLQWIFWIIIVNFFIILWWKQYVLPKSEERIEILNYLIILNGLFWFLREYFVIKKVFVWLDKRWTRLLPAITTLIIMFIATYFWIIRTNENSMFGGMLGLIGHGISYFLYRYLFFDMIVLSATVISACIITESYILHLLLRLFLYENYSTIFFLMTLITIMIFSYSIYHLNKIKIFSNSKYKGRDLV
;
A
#
# COMPACT_ATOMS: atom_id res chain seq x y z
N MET A 1 42.95 7.26 26.72
CA MET A 1 41.52 6.98 26.97
C MET A 1 40.57 8.06 26.43
N HIS A 2 40.87 9.36 26.55
CA HIS A 2 39.98 10.44 26.12
C HIS A 2 39.79 10.56 24.60
N GLU A 3 40.84 10.37 23.79
CA GLU A 3 40.74 10.39 22.31
C GLU A 3 39.96 9.20 21.74
N TYR A 4 40.11 8.03 22.35
CA TYR A 4 39.36 6.84 21.94
C TYR A 4 37.85 7.00 22.16
N ARG A 5 37.46 7.65 23.27
CA ARG A 5 36.08 8.00 23.57
C ARG A 5 35.53 9.01 22.55
N ARG A 6 36.30 10.06 22.26
CA ARG A 6 35.96 11.11 21.27
C ARG A 6 35.81 10.56 19.85
N ARG A 7 36.60 9.57 19.44
CA ARG A 7 36.45 8.89 18.13
C ARG A 7 35.16 8.06 18.05
N LYS A 8 34.83 7.31 19.10
CA LYS A 8 33.55 6.57 19.17
C LYS A 8 32.34 7.49 19.03
N ASP A 9 32.39 8.65 19.68
CA ASP A 9 31.30 9.64 19.61
C ASP A 9 31.12 10.20 18.18
N LEU A 10 32.21 10.36 17.43
CA LEU A 10 32.21 10.82 16.03
C LEU A 10 31.70 9.74 15.06
N GLU A 11 31.99 8.46 15.30
CA GLU A 11 31.50 7.34 14.49
C GLU A 11 29.97 7.17 14.55
N CYS A 12 29.32 7.68 15.60
CA CYS A 12 27.87 7.66 15.75
C CYS A 12 27.16 8.78 14.96
N ILE A 13 27.88 9.77 14.45
CA ILE A 13 27.29 10.89 13.71
C ILE A 13 27.16 10.49 12.23
N PRO A 14 25.94 10.32 11.68
CA PRO A 14 25.78 9.94 10.29
C PRO A 14 26.27 11.07 9.38
N ALA A 15 27.32 10.81 8.61
CA ALA A 15 27.80 11.75 7.61
C ALA A 15 26.70 12.00 6.57
N ASN A 16 26.28 13.25 6.45
CA ASN A 16 25.23 13.67 5.53
C ASN A 16 25.65 14.95 4.81
N ARG A 17 24.93 15.29 3.73
CA ARG A 17 25.26 16.46 2.90
C ARG A 17 25.36 17.76 3.70
N GLN A 18 24.43 17.96 4.64
CA GLN A 18 24.38 19.18 5.46
C GLN A 18 25.61 19.35 6.35
N ILE A 19 26.14 18.27 6.90
CA ILE A 19 27.36 18.29 7.73
C ILE A 19 28.58 18.58 6.87
N VAL A 20 28.68 17.98 5.68
CA VAL A 20 29.80 18.23 4.76
C VAL A 20 29.78 19.68 4.25
N ASP A 21 28.61 20.19 3.86
CA ASP A 21 28.45 21.60 3.46
C ASP A 21 28.78 22.53 4.63
N PHE A 22 28.29 22.26 5.84
CA PHE A 22 28.61 23.04 7.04
C PHE A 22 30.12 23.07 7.36
N LEU A 23 30.82 21.95 7.21
CA LEU A 23 32.27 21.89 7.43
C LEU A 23 33.05 22.70 6.38
N TYR A 24 32.57 22.70 5.13
CA TYR A 24 33.17 23.49 4.06
C TYR A 24 32.94 24.99 4.26
N ASP A 25 31.70 25.39 4.57
CA ASP A 25 31.31 26.78 4.79
C ASP A 25 32.06 27.41 5.97
N ASN A 26 32.43 26.60 6.97
CA ASN A 26 33.26 27.02 8.12
C ASN A 26 34.77 26.86 7.89
N GLY A 27 35.21 26.57 6.66
CA GLY A 27 36.61 26.45 6.29
C GLY A 27 37.35 25.29 6.97
N LYS A 28 36.63 24.25 7.43
CA LYS A 28 37.21 23.08 8.11
C LYS A 28 37.66 21.99 7.15
N ILE A 29 37.14 21.98 5.92
CA ILE A 29 37.55 21.05 4.84
C ILE A 29 37.79 21.84 3.55
N SER A 30 38.71 21.36 2.70
CA SER A 30 38.96 21.93 1.38
C SER A 30 37.84 21.60 0.39
N LEU A 31 37.82 22.32 -0.74
CA LEU A 31 36.88 22.02 -1.84
C LEU A 31 37.07 20.59 -2.36
N GLU A 32 38.31 20.14 -2.51
CA GLU A 32 38.66 18.77 -2.93
C GLU A 32 38.12 17.72 -1.93
N ALA A 33 38.30 17.95 -0.62
CA ALA A 33 37.80 17.05 0.41
C ALA A 33 36.26 17.00 0.46
N ARG A 34 35.57 18.12 0.13
CA ARG A 34 34.12 18.17 -0.03
C ARG A 34 33.66 17.32 -1.21
N GLU A 35 34.32 17.44 -2.36
CA GLU A 35 33.99 16.66 -3.56
C GLU A 35 34.21 15.16 -3.36
N GLU A 36 35.30 14.77 -2.71
CA GLU A 36 35.60 13.38 -2.37
C GLU A 36 34.57 12.82 -1.36
N SER A 37 34.21 13.61 -0.34
CA SER A 37 33.16 13.25 0.62
C SER A 37 31.82 13.05 -0.07
N PHE A 38 31.47 13.87 -1.06
CA PHE A 38 30.25 13.68 -1.86
C PHE A 38 30.32 12.48 -2.79
N ALA A 39 31.47 12.20 -3.41
CA ALA A 39 31.66 11.00 -4.21
C ALA A 39 31.48 9.72 -3.37
N PHE A 40 31.93 9.75 -2.11
CA PHE A 40 31.75 8.66 -1.15
C PHE A 40 30.31 8.54 -0.63
N LEU A 41 29.70 9.65 -0.19
CA LEU A 41 28.33 9.68 0.35
C LEU A 41 27.28 9.37 -0.71
N TYR A 42 27.44 9.93 -1.90
CA TYR A 42 26.57 9.73 -3.05
C TYR A 42 27.27 8.87 -4.08
N TYR A 43 27.55 7.61 -3.69
CA TYR A 43 28.09 6.61 -4.60
C TYR A 43 27.18 6.49 -5.84
N ARG A 44 27.65 7.04 -6.97
CA ARG A 44 26.91 7.25 -8.22
C ARG A 44 26.27 5.95 -8.76
N SER A 45 26.80 4.79 -8.38
CA SER A 45 26.26 3.48 -8.78
C SER A 45 24.89 3.14 -8.17
N LYS A 46 24.52 3.68 -7.00
CA LYS A 46 23.21 3.39 -6.38
C LYS A 46 22.05 3.90 -7.22
N TRP A 47 22.23 5.05 -7.89
CA TRP A 47 21.27 5.58 -8.85
C TRP A 47 21.16 4.68 -10.08
N GLY A 48 22.29 4.22 -10.63
CA GLY A 48 22.29 3.30 -11.76
C GLY A 48 21.54 1.99 -11.47
N VAL A 49 21.75 1.39 -10.28
CA VAL A 49 21.03 0.18 -9.87
C VAL A 49 19.54 0.45 -9.65
N LEU A 50 19.18 1.58 -9.04
CA LEU A 50 17.78 1.97 -8.84
C LEU A 50 17.07 2.17 -10.19
N ILE A 51 17.68 2.92 -11.09
CA ILE A 51 17.19 3.20 -12.44
C ILE A 51 17.08 1.91 -13.24
N SER A 52 18.09 1.03 -13.18
CA SER A 52 18.06 -0.28 -13.83
C SER A 52 16.89 -1.13 -13.33
N ARG A 53 16.67 -1.20 -12.01
CA ARG A 53 15.51 -1.91 -11.43
C ARG A 53 14.18 -1.27 -11.83
N PHE A 54 14.12 0.05 -11.90
CA PHE A 54 12.94 0.78 -12.35
C PHE A 54 12.60 0.47 -13.81
N PHE A 55 13.58 0.54 -14.71
CA PHE A 55 13.40 0.17 -16.12
C PHE A 55 13.09 -1.30 -16.30
N LEU A 56 13.65 -2.20 -15.49
CA LEU A 56 13.30 -3.62 -15.50
C LEU A 56 11.81 -3.83 -15.20
N ASN A 57 11.29 -3.14 -14.18
CA ASN A 57 9.87 -3.20 -13.83
C ASN A 57 8.99 -2.62 -14.95
N ILE A 58 9.35 -1.46 -15.50
CA ILE A 58 8.62 -0.85 -16.62
C ILE A 58 8.64 -1.75 -17.85
N GLY A 59 9.79 -2.33 -18.18
CA GLY A 59 9.94 -3.26 -19.29
C GLY A 59 9.03 -4.47 -19.15
N CYS A 60 8.97 -5.07 -17.95
CA CYS A 60 8.02 -6.16 -17.67
C CYS A 60 6.57 -5.73 -17.88
N VAL A 61 6.18 -4.57 -17.35
CA VAL A 61 4.80 -4.06 -17.49
C VAL A 61 4.45 -3.77 -18.95
N LEU A 62 5.37 -3.18 -19.73
CA LEU A 62 5.17 -2.90 -21.15
C LEU A 62 5.05 -4.18 -21.98
N VAL A 63 5.88 -5.19 -21.71
CA VAL A 63 5.78 -6.49 -22.39
C VAL A 63 4.44 -7.16 -22.08
N LEU A 64 4.03 -7.22 -20.81
CA LEU A 64 2.75 -7.81 -20.41
C LEU A 64 1.55 -7.06 -20.99
N SER A 65 1.62 -5.73 -21.03
CA SER A 65 0.63 -4.88 -21.69
C SER A 65 0.58 -5.15 -23.19
N GLY A 66 1.73 -5.23 -23.85
CA GLY A 66 1.84 -5.58 -25.27
C GLY A 66 1.24 -6.94 -25.59
N ILE A 67 1.48 -7.96 -24.75
CA ILE A 67 0.86 -9.28 -24.88
C ILE A 67 -0.67 -9.16 -24.79
N PHE A 68 -1.19 -8.44 -23.81
CA PHE A 68 -2.63 -8.24 -23.65
C PHE A 68 -3.26 -7.57 -24.88
N TYR A 69 -2.67 -6.46 -25.36
CA TYR A 69 -3.15 -5.76 -26.55
C TYR A 69 -2.99 -6.56 -27.84
N PHE A 70 -1.93 -7.37 -27.96
CA PHE A 70 -1.72 -8.26 -29.09
C PHE A 70 -2.90 -9.23 -29.25
N PHE A 71 -3.34 -9.86 -28.16
CA PHE A 71 -4.52 -10.74 -28.16
C PHE A 71 -5.81 -9.99 -28.45
N ALA A 72 -5.99 -8.80 -27.90
CA ALA A 72 -7.18 -7.98 -28.13
C ALA A 72 -7.30 -7.55 -29.61
N PHE A 73 -6.20 -7.09 -30.22
CA PHE A 73 -6.18 -6.62 -31.60
C PHE A 73 -6.27 -7.77 -32.61
N ASN A 74 -5.51 -8.85 -32.40
CA ASN A 74 -5.44 -9.99 -33.33
C ASN A 74 -6.48 -11.08 -33.04
N TRP A 75 -7.51 -10.79 -32.23
CA TRP A 75 -8.45 -11.80 -31.75
C TRP A 75 -9.09 -12.62 -32.87
N ASN A 76 -9.49 -11.97 -33.96
CA ASN A 76 -10.16 -12.63 -35.10
C ASN A 76 -9.18 -13.33 -36.04
N SER A 77 -7.90 -12.94 -36.03
CA SER A 77 -6.88 -13.41 -36.96
C SER A 77 -6.11 -14.64 -36.46
N ILE A 78 -6.10 -14.87 -35.14
CA ILE A 78 -5.37 -16.00 -34.53
C ILE A 78 -6.29 -17.21 -34.42
N SER A 79 -5.80 -18.38 -34.85
CA SER A 79 -6.54 -19.65 -34.70
C SER A 79 -6.81 -19.98 -33.23
N PHE A 80 -7.88 -20.73 -32.97
CA PHE A 80 -8.28 -21.12 -31.62
C PHE A 80 -7.12 -21.74 -30.81
N TYR A 81 -6.47 -22.76 -31.35
CA TYR A 81 -5.37 -23.48 -30.68
C TYR A 81 -4.12 -22.61 -30.51
N THR A 82 -3.82 -21.77 -31.50
CA THR A 82 -2.66 -20.87 -31.43
C THR A 82 -2.78 -19.88 -30.27
N LYS A 83 -4.00 -19.43 -29.92
CA LYS A 83 -4.20 -18.51 -28.80
C LYS A 83 -3.72 -19.12 -27.48
N PHE A 84 -4.12 -20.35 -27.19
CA PHE A 84 -3.76 -21.05 -25.96
C PHE A 84 -2.29 -21.43 -25.95
N LEU A 85 -1.79 -21.98 -27.07
CA LEU A 85 -0.40 -22.41 -27.19
C LEU A 85 0.59 -21.27 -26.90
N ILE A 86 0.36 -20.06 -27.45
CA ILE A 86 1.23 -18.90 -27.19
C ILE A 86 1.25 -18.52 -25.72
N ILE A 87 0.08 -18.50 -25.06
CA ILE A 87 -0.02 -18.10 -23.64
C ILE A 87 0.60 -19.16 -22.73
N GLU A 88 0.32 -20.44 -22.97
CA GLU A 88 0.87 -21.55 -22.20
C GLU A 88 2.39 -21.61 -22.31
N LEU A 89 2.96 -21.47 -23.52
CA LEU A 89 4.40 -21.36 -23.70
C LEU A 89 4.98 -20.13 -22.99
N SER A 90 4.27 -19.00 -23.00
CA SER A 90 4.69 -17.79 -22.27
C SER A 90 4.70 -18.00 -20.75
N ILE A 91 3.73 -18.74 -20.21
CA ILE A 91 3.68 -19.11 -18.79
C ILE A 91 4.84 -20.06 -18.45
N ILE A 92 5.05 -21.10 -19.26
CA ILE A 92 6.13 -22.09 -19.05
C ILE A 92 7.50 -21.40 -19.08
N THR A 93 7.74 -20.54 -20.06
CA THR A 93 8.99 -19.76 -20.15
C THR A 93 9.20 -18.85 -18.94
N CYS A 94 8.15 -18.22 -18.41
CA CYS A 94 8.24 -17.46 -17.16
C CYS A 94 8.61 -18.35 -15.96
N ILE A 95 7.99 -19.53 -15.82
CA ILE A 95 8.29 -20.46 -14.72
C ILE A 95 9.74 -20.98 -14.82
N ILE A 96 10.15 -21.41 -16.01
CA ILE A 96 11.52 -21.88 -16.27
C ILE A 96 12.53 -20.76 -16.00
N SER A 97 12.25 -19.53 -16.45
CA SER A 97 13.11 -18.37 -16.21
C SER A 97 13.17 -18.00 -14.73
N ALA A 98 12.07 -18.10 -13.99
CA ALA A 98 12.02 -17.89 -12.54
C ALA A 98 12.89 -18.91 -11.78
N TYR A 99 12.88 -20.17 -12.22
CA TYR A 99 13.72 -21.23 -11.68
C TYR A 99 15.21 -20.94 -11.92
N PHE A 100 15.61 -20.68 -13.17
CA PHE A 100 17.02 -20.42 -13.51
C PHE A 100 17.55 -19.10 -12.93
N CYS A 101 16.72 -18.05 -12.85
CA CYS A 101 17.13 -16.77 -12.28
C CYS A 101 17.15 -16.77 -10.74
N SER A 102 16.62 -17.82 -10.09
CA SER A 102 16.39 -17.93 -8.65
C SER A 102 15.42 -16.90 -8.08
N LEU A 103 14.50 -17.36 -7.22
CA LEU A 103 13.55 -16.50 -6.52
C LEU A 103 14.22 -15.54 -5.52
N ASN A 104 15.46 -15.81 -5.12
CA ASN A 104 16.25 -14.91 -4.27
C ASN A 104 16.66 -13.62 -5.00
N ARG A 105 16.62 -13.62 -6.34
CA ARG A 105 16.89 -12.44 -7.17
C ARG A 105 15.58 -11.79 -7.59
N ILE A 106 15.62 -10.46 -7.73
CA ILE A 106 14.48 -9.67 -8.20
C ILE A 106 14.01 -10.15 -9.59
N SER A 107 14.94 -10.54 -10.47
CA SER A 107 14.61 -11.06 -11.80
C SER A 107 13.76 -12.33 -11.74
N GLY A 108 14.15 -13.33 -10.94
CA GLY A 108 13.37 -14.57 -10.81
C GLY A 108 11.99 -14.33 -10.20
N SER A 109 11.93 -13.48 -9.17
CA SER A 109 10.65 -13.03 -8.58
C SER A 109 9.74 -12.32 -9.59
N LEU A 110 10.31 -11.48 -10.47
CA LEU A 110 9.55 -10.79 -11.52
C LEU A 110 9.06 -11.75 -12.60
N PHE A 111 9.83 -12.77 -12.99
CA PHE A 111 9.35 -13.79 -13.90
C PHE A 111 8.16 -14.57 -13.33
N LEU A 112 8.19 -14.90 -12.04
CA LEU A 112 7.06 -15.56 -11.38
C LEU A 112 5.81 -14.65 -11.33
N LEU A 113 6.01 -13.34 -11.10
CA LEU A 113 4.95 -12.33 -11.19
C LEU A 113 4.38 -12.22 -12.61
N SER A 114 5.23 -12.15 -13.62
CA SER A 114 4.81 -12.15 -15.03
C SER A 114 4.02 -13.40 -15.38
N GLY A 115 4.46 -14.58 -14.93
CA GLY A 115 3.70 -15.82 -15.06
C GLY A 115 2.33 -15.72 -14.40
N SER A 116 2.25 -15.16 -13.20
CA SER A 116 0.98 -14.98 -12.48
C SER A 116 0.03 -14.02 -13.21
N ILE A 117 0.56 -12.99 -13.87
CA ILE A 117 -0.22 -12.08 -14.72
C ILE A 117 -0.71 -12.80 -15.98
N LEU A 118 0.14 -13.60 -16.61
CA LEU A 118 -0.20 -14.38 -17.80
C LEU A 118 -1.29 -15.43 -17.51
N VAL A 119 -1.35 -16.00 -16.29
CA VAL A 119 -2.48 -16.85 -15.87
C VAL A 119 -3.81 -16.07 -15.96
N GLY A 120 -3.84 -14.79 -15.60
CA GLY A 120 -5.03 -13.96 -15.79
C GLY A 120 -5.38 -13.75 -17.25
N ILE A 121 -4.38 -13.48 -18.08
CA ILE A 121 -4.55 -13.34 -19.54
C ILE A 121 -5.10 -14.64 -20.13
N PHE A 122 -4.57 -15.80 -19.72
CA PHE A 122 -5.09 -17.11 -20.09
C PHE A 122 -6.58 -17.24 -19.74
N LEU A 123 -6.97 -16.90 -18.51
CA LEU A 123 -8.37 -16.99 -18.08
C LEU A 123 -9.30 -16.04 -18.85
N VAL A 124 -8.83 -14.84 -19.20
CA VAL A 124 -9.58 -13.90 -20.06
C VAL A 124 -9.78 -14.49 -21.45
N VAL A 125 -8.72 -15.02 -22.06
CA VAL A 125 -8.78 -15.66 -23.38
C VAL A 125 -9.67 -16.88 -23.35
N PHE A 126 -9.57 -17.71 -22.31
CA PHE A 126 -10.44 -18.87 -22.09
C PHE A 126 -11.91 -18.46 -22.04
N GLY A 127 -12.27 -17.48 -21.20
CA GLY A 127 -13.65 -17.03 -21.05
C GLY A 127 -14.22 -16.47 -22.36
N ARG A 128 -13.40 -15.75 -23.15
CA ARG A 128 -13.81 -15.22 -24.45
C ARG A 128 -13.91 -16.30 -25.53
N ALA A 129 -12.95 -17.23 -25.58
CA ALA A 129 -12.85 -18.23 -26.64
C ALA A 129 -14.01 -19.24 -26.58
N TYR A 130 -14.39 -19.67 -25.37
CA TYR A 130 -15.49 -20.60 -25.18
C TYR A 130 -16.86 -19.92 -25.07
N GLN A 131 -16.92 -18.59 -25.16
CA GLN A 131 -18.12 -17.79 -24.89
C GLN A 131 -18.88 -18.26 -23.64
N THR A 132 -18.15 -18.82 -22.68
CA THR A 132 -18.74 -19.19 -21.40
C THR A 132 -19.19 -17.87 -20.85
N GLY A 133 -20.50 -17.63 -20.73
CA GLY A 133 -21.07 -16.42 -20.13
C GLY A 133 -20.75 -16.34 -18.64
N THR A 134 -19.53 -16.71 -18.27
CA THR A 134 -19.02 -16.90 -16.94
C THR A 134 -18.84 -15.53 -16.33
N ASP A 135 -19.51 -15.35 -15.22
CA ASP A 135 -19.42 -14.15 -14.40
C ASP A 135 -17.96 -13.78 -14.15
N SER A 136 -17.63 -12.50 -14.27
CA SER A 136 -16.27 -11.99 -14.09
C SER A 136 -15.70 -12.37 -12.72
N TYR A 137 -16.53 -12.54 -11.69
CA TYR A 137 -16.03 -12.97 -10.37
C TYR A 137 -15.34 -14.33 -10.41
N LYS A 138 -15.82 -15.30 -11.21
CA LYS A 138 -15.22 -16.64 -11.31
C LYS A 138 -13.81 -16.55 -11.92
N LEU A 139 -13.61 -15.64 -12.87
CA LEU A 139 -12.29 -15.37 -13.44
C LEU A 139 -11.31 -14.97 -12.35
N PHE A 140 -11.64 -13.97 -11.52
CA PHE A 140 -10.75 -13.53 -10.44
C PHE A 140 -10.62 -14.57 -9.32
N MET A 141 -11.65 -15.37 -9.05
CA MET A 141 -11.60 -16.50 -8.11
C MET A 141 -10.56 -17.54 -8.55
N PHE A 142 -10.67 -18.05 -9.79
CA PHE A 142 -9.73 -19.02 -10.32
C PHE A 142 -8.32 -18.42 -10.46
N TRP A 143 -8.22 -17.13 -10.83
CA TRP A 143 -6.94 -16.45 -10.88
C TRP A 143 -6.24 -16.41 -9.52
N ALA A 144 -6.97 -16.04 -8.46
CA ALA A 144 -6.45 -16.06 -7.09
C ALA A 144 -6.06 -17.47 -6.66
N LEU A 145 -6.90 -18.47 -6.94
CA LEU A 145 -6.65 -19.86 -6.55
C LEU A 145 -5.40 -20.43 -7.22
N LEU A 146 -5.28 -20.28 -8.54
CA LEU A 146 -4.17 -20.82 -9.32
C LEU A 146 -2.83 -20.14 -8.99
N THR A 147 -2.85 -18.86 -8.61
CA THR A 147 -1.64 -18.10 -8.31
C THR A 147 -1.28 -18.06 -6.82
N LEU A 148 -2.13 -18.60 -5.93
CA LEU A 148 -1.87 -18.64 -4.48
C LEU A 148 -0.57 -19.38 -4.17
N GLY A 149 -0.40 -20.59 -4.69
CA GLY A 149 0.79 -21.41 -4.43
C GLY A 149 2.08 -20.70 -4.85
N TRP A 150 2.05 -20.05 -6.01
CA TRP A 150 3.19 -19.28 -6.52
C TRP A 150 3.46 -18.06 -5.64
N THR A 151 2.41 -17.41 -5.15
CA THR A 151 2.49 -16.26 -4.25
C THR A 151 3.15 -16.61 -2.92
N VAL A 152 2.76 -17.74 -2.31
CA VAL A 152 3.37 -18.24 -1.07
C VAL A 152 4.85 -18.56 -1.25
N ILE A 153 5.22 -19.24 -2.35
CA ILE A 153 6.60 -19.64 -2.62
C ILE A 153 7.49 -18.44 -2.98
N SER A 154 6.92 -17.39 -3.59
CA SER A 154 7.68 -16.25 -4.13
C SER A 154 8.52 -15.49 -3.10
N ASN A 155 8.08 -15.45 -1.82
CA ASN A 155 8.64 -14.56 -0.79
C ASN A 155 8.80 -13.11 -1.27
N PHE A 156 7.93 -12.66 -2.18
CA PHE A 156 8.06 -11.38 -2.86
C PHE A 156 6.87 -10.47 -2.61
N SER A 157 7.12 -9.27 -2.07
CA SER A 157 6.06 -8.35 -1.68
C SER A 157 5.14 -7.91 -2.83
N LEU A 158 5.69 -7.69 -4.04
CA LEU A 158 4.87 -7.26 -5.19
C LEU A 158 3.92 -8.37 -5.65
N GLN A 159 4.35 -9.63 -5.57
CA GLN A 159 3.51 -10.80 -5.85
C GLN A 159 2.32 -10.87 -4.88
N TRP A 160 2.57 -10.68 -3.59
CA TRP A 160 1.50 -10.63 -2.58
C TRP A 160 0.53 -9.48 -2.81
N ILE A 161 1.02 -8.29 -3.16
CA ILE A 161 0.13 -7.14 -3.45
C ILE A 161 -0.72 -7.41 -4.68
N PHE A 162 -0.13 -7.94 -5.74
CA PHE A 162 -0.85 -8.36 -6.93
C PHE A 162 -1.96 -9.38 -6.58
N TRP A 163 -1.62 -10.39 -5.77
CA TRP A 163 -2.58 -11.39 -5.34
C TRP A 163 -3.71 -10.82 -4.46
N ILE A 164 -3.38 -9.93 -3.51
CA ILE A 164 -4.37 -9.23 -2.68
C ILE A 164 -5.31 -8.37 -3.55
N ILE A 165 -4.79 -7.71 -4.57
CA ILE A 165 -5.60 -6.95 -5.53
C ILE A 165 -6.59 -7.89 -6.25
N ILE A 166 -6.13 -9.04 -6.75
CA ILE A 166 -7.00 -10.04 -7.40
C ILE A 166 -8.12 -10.50 -6.45
N VAL A 167 -7.79 -10.80 -5.19
CA VAL A 167 -8.79 -11.23 -4.20
C VAL A 167 -9.80 -10.12 -3.89
N ASN A 168 -9.36 -8.86 -3.80
CA ASN A 168 -10.27 -7.73 -3.65
C ASN A 168 -11.22 -7.62 -4.85
N PHE A 169 -10.71 -7.74 -6.09
CA PHE A 169 -11.56 -7.75 -7.28
C PHE A 169 -12.54 -8.92 -7.30
N PHE A 170 -12.09 -10.11 -6.88
CA PHE A 170 -12.97 -11.27 -6.72
C PHE A 170 -14.13 -10.96 -5.79
N ILE A 171 -13.87 -10.46 -4.57
CA ILE A 171 -14.94 -10.15 -3.60
C ILE A 171 -15.88 -9.07 -4.13
N ILE A 172 -15.34 -8.01 -4.74
CA ILE A 172 -16.12 -6.90 -5.32
C ILE A 172 -17.06 -7.42 -6.41
N LEU A 173 -16.55 -8.23 -7.33
CA LEU A 173 -17.34 -8.76 -8.44
C LEU A 173 -18.31 -9.85 -7.97
N TRP A 174 -17.91 -10.68 -7.02
CA TRP A 174 -18.76 -11.71 -6.42
C TRP A 174 -19.98 -11.06 -5.76
N TRP A 175 -19.77 -10.01 -4.97
CA TRP A 175 -20.85 -9.24 -4.38
C TRP A 175 -21.77 -8.64 -5.45
N LYS A 176 -21.20 -8.04 -6.50
CA LYS A 176 -21.98 -7.38 -7.54
C LYS A 176 -22.75 -8.34 -8.45
N GLN A 177 -22.18 -9.49 -8.79
CA GLN A 177 -22.69 -10.37 -9.85
C GLN A 177 -23.41 -11.62 -9.33
N TYR A 178 -22.97 -12.16 -8.19
CA TYR A 178 -23.53 -13.38 -7.63
C TYR A 178 -24.53 -13.11 -6.52
N VAL A 179 -24.16 -12.27 -5.53
CA VAL A 179 -25.04 -11.94 -4.41
C VAL A 179 -26.23 -11.09 -4.87
N LEU A 180 -26.00 -10.20 -5.85
CA LEU A 180 -27.02 -9.29 -6.39
C LEU A 180 -27.77 -8.52 -5.27
N PRO A 181 -27.02 -7.81 -4.41
CA PRO A 181 -27.56 -7.16 -3.21
C PRO A 181 -28.62 -6.12 -3.57
N LYS A 182 -29.63 -5.99 -2.71
CA LYS A 182 -30.59 -4.90 -2.80
C LYS A 182 -29.89 -3.55 -2.60
N SER A 183 -30.57 -2.47 -2.98
CA SER A 183 -29.98 -1.12 -2.97
C SER A 183 -29.40 -0.68 -1.62
N GLU A 184 -30.01 -1.16 -0.54
CA GLU A 184 -29.66 -0.85 0.84
C GLU A 184 -28.49 -1.71 1.34
N GLU A 185 -28.45 -2.98 0.96
CA GLU A 185 -27.41 -3.95 1.33
C GLU A 185 -26.09 -3.72 0.58
N ARG A 186 -26.08 -2.98 -0.53
CA ARG A 186 -24.87 -2.75 -1.36
C ARG A 186 -23.61 -2.34 -0.58
N ILE A 187 -23.76 -1.64 0.54
CA ILE A 187 -22.66 -1.11 1.35
C ILE A 187 -22.03 -2.20 2.24
N GLU A 188 -22.74 -3.28 2.54
CA GLU A 188 -22.25 -4.34 3.44
C GLU A 188 -20.99 -5.04 2.93
N ILE A 189 -20.71 -4.94 1.62
CA ILE A 189 -19.44 -5.39 1.06
C ILE A 189 -18.22 -4.81 1.77
N LEU A 190 -18.33 -3.56 2.26
CA LEU A 190 -17.24 -2.88 2.95
C LEU A 190 -16.82 -3.64 4.21
N ASN A 191 -17.75 -4.35 4.86
CA ASN A 191 -17.44 -5.18 6.03
C ASN A 191 -16.44 -6.27 5.67
N TYR A 192 -16.70 -7.00 4.58
CA TYR A 192 -15.81 -8.05 4.08
C TYR A 192 -14.46 -7.49 3.65
N LEU A 193 -14.45 -6.32 3.00
CA LEU A 193 -13.22 -5.67 2.56
C LEU A 193 -12.39 -5.14 3.73
N ILE A 194 -13.02 -4.61 4.79
CA ILE A 194 -12.34 -4.19 6.03
C ILE A 194 -11.69 -5.40 6.69
N ILE A 195 -12.44 -6.49 6.85
CA ILE A 195 -11.94 -7.71 7.50
C ILE A 195 -10.77 -8.30 6.70
N LEU A 196 -10.92 -8.43 5.38
CA LEU A 196 -9.87 -8.99 4.54
C LEU A 196 -8.59 -8.15 4.54
N ASN A 197 -8.68 -6.84 4.25
CA ASN A 197 -7.49 -6.00 4.17
C ASN A 197 -6.88 -5.75 5.55
N GLY A 198 -7.72 -5.64 6.59
CA GLY A 198 -7.29 -5.60 7.98
C GLY A 198 -6.55 -6.87 8.40
N LEU A 199 -7.00 -8.05 7.95
CA LEU A 199 -6.30 -9.31 8.20
C LEU A 199 -4.91 -9.32 7.56
N PHE A 200 -4.77 -8.92 6.29
CA PHE A 200 -3.45 -8.85 5.65
C PHE A 200 -2.52 -7.86 6.34
N TRP A 201 -3.06 -6.72 6.74
CA TRP A 201 -2.31 -5.72 7.49
C TRP A 201 -1.84 -6.27 8.85
N PHE A 202 -2.73 -6.91 9.60
CA PHE A 202 -2.42 -7.55 10.88
C PHE A 202 -1.39 -8.67 10.73
N LEU A 203 -1.58 -9.58 9.76
CA LEU A 203 -0.65 -10.68 9.49
C LEU A 203 0.74 -10.16 9.15
N ARG A 204 0.85 -9.06 8.39
CA ARG A 204 2.12 -8.42 8.11
C ARG A 204 2.82 -7.98 9.40
N GLU A 205 2.12 -7.28 10.30
CA GLU A 205 2.73 -6.86 11.57
C GLU A 205 3.13 -8.07 12.42
N TYR A 206 2.25 -9.07 12.53
CA TYR A 206 2.51 -10.30 13.27
C TYR A 206 3.79 -11.00 12.78
N PHE A 207 3.93 -11.21 11.46
CA PHE A 207 5.09 -11.92 10.91
C PHE A 207 6.39 -11.12 10.99
N VAL A 208 6.33 -9.78 10.91
CA VAL A 208 7.52 -8.93 11.09
C VAL A 208 7.99 -8.96 12.54
N ILE A 209 7.08 -8.90 13.52
CA ILE A 209 7.43 -9.01 14.95
C ILE A 209 8.08 -10.36 15.26
N LYS A 210 7.51 -11.44 14.71
CA LYS A 210 8.04 -12.80 14.87
C LYS A 210 9.32 -13.04 14.05
N LYS A 211 9.76 -12.08 13.23
CA LYS A 211 10.93 -12.17 12.34
C LYS A 211 10.94 -13.41 11.45
N VAL A 212 9.75 -13.91 11.07
CA VAL A 212 9.62 -15.12 10.25
C VAL A 212 10.06 -14.83 8.81
N PHE A 213 9.68 -13.66 8.28
CA PHE A 213 9.90 -13.29 6.89
C PHE A 213 10.61 -11.94 6.77
N VAL A 214 11.89 -11.97 6.40
CA VAL A 214 12.73 -10.76 6.24
C VAL A 214 12.21 -9.84 5.14
N TRP A 215 11.61 -10.39 4.09
CA TRP A 215 11.12 -9.63 2.94
C TRP A 215 9.94 -8.70 3.27
N LEU A 216 9.19 -8.98 4.36
CA LEU A 216 8.08 -8.16 4.82
C LEU A 216 8.51 -6.90 5.58
N ASP A 217 9.78 -6.79 6.00
CA ASP A 217 10.22 -5.71 6.89
C ASP A 217 10.23 -4.32 6.22
N LYS A 218 10.25 -4.28 4.88
CA LYS A 218 10.27 -3.02 4.12
C LYS A 218 9.05 -2.15 4.46
N ARG A 219 9.26 -0.86 4.74
CA ARG A 219 8.19 0.07 5.18
C ARG A 219 6.94 0.11 4.29
N TRP A 220 7.12 0.04 2.97
CA TRP A 220 6.00 0.12 2.03
C TRP A 220 5.02 -1.08 2.12
N THR A 221 5.47 -2.24 2.64
CA THR A 221 4.59 -3.40 2.87
C THR A 221 3.63 -3.19 4.04
N ARG A 222 3.93 -2.22 4.92
CA ARG A 222 3.02 -1.71 5.95
C ARG A 222 2.12 -0.62 5.39
N LEU A 223 2.72 0.36 4.71
CA LEU A 223 2.01 1.56 4.26
C LEU A 223 0.85 1.22 3.32
N LEU A 224 1.07 0.33 2.35
CA LEU A 224 0.08 0.05 1.33
C LEU A 224 -1.18 -0.63 1.92
N PRO A 225 -1.07 -1.75 2.68
CA PRO A 225 -2.23 -2.34 3.36
C PRO A 225 -2.88 -1.41 4.40
N ALA A 226 -2.09 -0.60 5.10
CA ALA A 226 -2.61 0.36 6.07
C ALA A 226 -3.50 1.40 5.39
N ILE A 227 -3.01 2.06 4.33
CA ILE A 227 -3.73 3.10 3.62
C ILE A 227 -4.98 2.53 2.95
N THR A 228 -4.89 1.36 2.28
CA THR A 228 -6.06 0.74 1.66
C THR A 228 -7.13 0.41 2.68
N THR A 229 -6.75 -0.19 3.81
CA THR A 229 -7.69 -0.53 4.90
C THR A 229 -8.32 0.73 5.50
N LEU A 230 -7.54 1.78 5.76
CA LEU A 230 -8.05 3.04 6.30
C LEU A 230 -9.03 3.73 5.36
N ILE A 231 -8.77 3.71 4.04
CA ILE A 231 -9.71 4.26 3.05
C ILE A 231 -11.03 3.49 3.07
N ILE A 232 -11.00 2.16 3.14
CA ILE A 232 -12.22 1.34 3.18
C ILE A 232 -12.99 1.61 4.49
N MET A 233 -12.30 1.65 5.63
CA MET A 233 -12.88 1.99 6.93
C MET A 233 -13.50 3.39 6.93
N PHE A 234 -12.85 4.36 6.28
CA PHE A 234 -13.36 5.72 6.10
C PHE A 234 -14.67 5.70 5.30
N ILE A 235 -14.67 5.06 4.13
CA ILE A 235 -15.86 4.99 3.26
C ILE A 235 -17.04 4.34 4.00
N ALA A 236 -16.80 3.26 4.76
CA ALA A 236 -17.85 2.61 5.55
C ALA A 236 -18.43 3.53 6.62
N THR A 237 -17.57 4.25 7.34
CA THR A 237 -18.00 5.21 8.36
C THR A 237 -18.76 6.39 7.75
N TYR A 238 -18.29 6.93 6.63
CA TYR A 238 -18.94 8.01 5.91
C TYR A 238 -20.36 7.63 5.44
N PHE A 239 -20.53 6.43 4.88
CA PHE A 239 -21.85 5.95 4.47
C PHE A 239 -22.80 5.75 5.65
N TRP A 240 -22.29 5.35 6.82
CA TRP A 240 -23.09 5.29 8.03
C TRP A 240 -23.57 6.67 8.48
N ILE A 241 -22.67 7.67 8.47
CA ILE A 241 -22.99 9.06 8.82
C ILE A 241 -24.12 9.61 7.94
N ILE A 242 -24.08 9.37 6.62
CA ILE A 242 -25.05 9.96 5.69
C ILE A 242 -26.40 9.23 5.70
N ARG A 243 -26.38 7.89 5.71
CA ARG A 243 -27.61 7.11 5.54
C ARG A 243 -28.32 6.81 6.85
N THR A 244 -27.59 6.74 7.97
CA THR A 244 -28.14 6.43 9.30
C THR A 244 -29.08 5.20 9.34
N ASN A 245 -28.77 4.15 8.57
CA ASN A 245 -29.56 2.91 8.49
C ASN A 245 -28.82 1.72 9.14
N GLU A 246 -29.56 0.66 9.49
CA GLU A 246 -29.02 -0.55 10.13
C GLU A 246 -27.92 -1.22 9.29
N ASN A 247 -28.10 -1.33 7.97
CA ASN A 247 -27.15 -2.01 7.08
C ASN A 247 -25.77 -1.31 7.03
N SER A 248 -25.71 0.02 7.24
CA SER A 248 -24.44 0.75 7.28
C SER A 248 -23.85 0.85 8.68
N MET A 249 -24.64 0.59 9.74
CA MET A 249 -24.21 0.70 11.13
C MET A 249 -23.05 -0.23 11.45
N PHE A 250 -23.14 -1.51 11.07
CA PHE A 250 -22.10 -2.47 11.37
C PHE A 250 -20.76 -2.08 10.73
N GLY A 251 -20.77 -1.70 9.45
CA GLY A 251 -19.57 -1.26 8.74
C GLY A 251 -18.99 0.05 9.28
N GLY A 252 -19.84 1.00 9.65
CA GLY A 252 -19.41 2.24 10.28
C GLY A 252 -18.77 2.03 11.65
N MET A 253 -19.36 1.17 12.48
CA MET A 253 -18.79 0.78 13.78
C MET A 253 -17.45 0.06 13.62
N LEU A 254 -17.36 -0.91 12.71
CA LEU A 254 -16.10 -1.58 12.38
C LEU A 254 -15.05 -0.57 11.90
N GLY A 255 -15.45 0.41 11.09
CA GLY A 255 -14.60 1.50 10.63
C GLY A 255 -14.04 2.33 11.79
N LEU A 256 -14.89 2.81 12.69
CA LEU A 256 -14.46 3.61 13.86
C LEU A 256 -13.58 2.82 14.83
N ILE A 257 -13.98 1.59 15.16
CA ILE A 257 -13.20 0.70 16.02
C ILE A 257 -11.82 0.43 15.38
N GLY A 258 -11.80 0.17 14.07
CA GLY A 258 -10.57 -0.03 13.31
C GLY A 258 -9.62 1.18 13.35
N HIS A 259 -10.15 2.40 13.22
CA HIS A 259 -9.36 3.62 13.39
C HIS A 259 -8.79 3.75 14.81
N GLY A 260 -9.59 3.45 15.84
CA GLY A 260 -9.15 3.47 17.24
C GLY A 260 -8.05 2.45 17.52
N ILE A 261 -8.22 1.21 17.03
CA ILE A 261 -7.19 0.16 17.12
C ILE A 261 -5.92 0.61 16.41
N SER A 262 -6.02 1.10 15.17
CA SER A 262 -4.86 1.55 14.41
C SER A 262 -4.12 2.68 15.12
N TYR A 263 -4.84 3.69 15.61
CA TYR A 263 -4.25 4.77 16.39
C TYR A 263 -3.51 4.24 17.62
N PHE A 264 -4.14 3.33 18.39
CA PHE A 264 -3.52 2.74 19.58
C PHE A 264 -2.25 1.94 19.24
N LEU A 265 -2.33 1.05 18.24
CA LEU A 265 -1.22 0.21 17.81
C LEU A 265 -0.02 1.06 17.35
N TYR A 266 -0.24 2.09 16.53
CA TYR A 266 0.85 2.93 15.99
C TYR A 266 1.26 4.09 16.92
N ARG A 267 0.49 4.37 17.97
CA ARG A 267 0.90 5.30 19.02
C ARG A 267 1.81 4.62 20.06
N TYR A 268 1.48 3.39 20.45
CA TYR A 268 2.06 2.76 21.64
C TYR A 268 2.89 1.50 21.35
N LEU A 269 2.59 0.72 20.30
CA LEU A 269 3.24 -0.57 20.05
C LEU A 269 4.24 -0.53 18.88
N PHE A 270 3.83 -0.13 17.68
CA PHE A 270 4.64 -0.24 16.45
C PHE A 270 5.14 1.09 15.91
N PHE A 271 5.17 2.12 16.77
CA PHE A 271 5.39 3.54 16.45
C PHE A 271 5.84 3.83 15.01
N ASP A 272 4.89 4.26 14.19
CA ASP A 272 5.12 4.65 12.79
C ASP A 272 4.40 5.97 12.52
N MET A 273 5.18 7.03 12.33
CA MET A 273 4.64 8.37 12.20
C MET A 273 3.76 8.52 10.95
N ILE A 274 4.06 7.81 9.86
CA ILE A 274 3.32 7.98 8.59
C ILE A 274 1.95 7.35 8.72
N VAL A 275 1.89 6.10 9.22
CA VAL A 275 0.61 5.41 9.45
C VAL A 275 -0.21 6.13 10.50
N LEU A 276 0.41 6.56 11.61
CA LEU A 276 -0.28 7.35 12.63
C LEU A 276 -0.85 8.65 12.05
N SER A 277 -0.08 9.38 11.23
CA SER A 277 -0.57 10.59 10.58
C SER A 277 -1.73 10.28 9.63
N ALA A 278 -1.66 9.20 8.86
CA ALA A 278 -2.75 8.76 7.98
C ALA A 278 -4.03 8.42 8.78
N THR A 279 -3.90 7.76 9.94
CA THR A 279 -5.05 7.47 10.81
C THR A 279 -5.70 8.74 11.35
N VAL A 280 -4.89 9.71 11.76
CA VAL A 280 -5.36 10.99 12.30
C VAL A 280 -6.01 11.83 11.20
N ILE A 281 -5.43 11.89 10.00
CA ILE A 281 -6.06 12.57 8.85
C ILE A 281 -7.41 11.94 8.53
N SER A 282 -7.49 10.61 8.46
CA SER A 282 -8.76 9.91 8.21
C SER A 282 -9.79 10.23 9.31
N ALA A 283 -9.37 10.23 10.58
CA ALA A 283 -10.25 10.60 11.70
C ALA A 283 -10.72 12.07 11.64
N CYS A 284 -9.88 13.00 11.19
CA CYS A 284 -10.28 14.39 10.95
C CYS A 284 -11.40 14.46 9.90
N ILE A 285 -11.24 13.78 8.77
CA ILE A 285 -12.23 13.80 7.68
C ILE A 285 -13.56 13.16 8.14
N ILE A 286 -13.51 12.08 8.93
CA ILE A 286 -14.71 11.48 9.55
C ILE A 286 -15.41 12.49 10.46
N THR A 287 -14.64 13.18 11.31
CA THR A 287 -15.16 14.16 12.27
C THR A 287 -15.80 15.35 11.53
N GLU A 288 -15.15 15.86 10.49
CA GLU A 288 -15.71 16.93 9.64
C GLU A 288 -17.00 16.48 8.94
N SER A 289 -17.02 15.27 8.39
CA SER A 289 -18.21 14.73 7.71
C SER A 289 -19.39 14.62 8.67
N TYR A 290 -19.14 14.19 9.91
CA TYR A 290 -20.16 14.12 10.95
C TYR A 290 -20.66 15.50 11.37
N ILE A 291 -19.77 16.46 11.60
CA ILE A 291 -20.15 17.82 11.99
C ILE A 291 -20.94 18.51 10.87
N LEU A 292 -20.51 18.34 9.62
CA LEU A 292 -21.25 18.85 8.46
C LEU A 292 -22.66 18.28 8.41
N HIS A 293 -22.80 16.97 8.57
CA HIS A 293 -24.09 16.30 8.59
C HIS A 293 -24.99 16.81 9.73
N LEU A 294 -24.42 17.04 10.92
CA LEU A 294 -25.12 17.60 12.08
C LEU A 294 -25.58 19.04 11.81
N LEU A 295 -24.70 19.91 11.29
CA LEU A 295 -25.03 21.31 10.98
C LEU A 295 -26.14 21.41 9.92
N LEU A 296 -26.08 20.59 8.87
CA LEU A 296 -27.12 20.53 7.85
C LEU A 296 -28.49 20.13 8.44
N ARG A 297 -28.50 19.23 9.43
CA ARG A 297 -29.72 18.81 10.13
C ARG A 297 -30.27 19.89 11.06
N LEU A 298 -29.41 20.68 11.70
CA LEU A 298 -29.80 21.72 12.67
C LEU A 298 -30.29 23.02 12.00
N PHE A 299 -29.65 23.46 10.92
CA PHE A 299 -29.94 24.75 10.26
C PHE A 299 -30.91 24.65 9.07
N LEU A 300 -31.58 23.51 8.89
CA LEU A 300 -32.64 23.25 7.90
C LEU A 300 -32.35 23.84 6.50
N TYR A 301 -31.25 23.47 5.84
CA TYR A 301 -30.93 23.78 4.42
C TYR A 301 -31.12 25.23 3.88
N GLU A 302 -31.54 26.21 4.67
CA GLU A 302 -31.89 27.55 4.20
C GLU A 302 -30.71 28.53 4.37
N ASN A 303 -29.77 28.23 5.27
CA ASN A 303 -28.66 29.12 5.61
C ASN A 303 -27.27 28.56 5.23
N TYR A 304 -27.08 28.19 3.96
CA TYR A 304 -25.81 27.64 3.46
C TYR A 304 -24.57 28.49 3.79
N SER A 305 -24.69 29.83 3.73
CA SER A 305 -23.58 30.75 4.01
C SER A 305 -23.03 30.58 5.44
N THR A 306 -23.92 30.43 6.43
CA THR A 306 -23.54 30.23 7.83
C THR A 306 -22.89 28.86 8.04
N ILE A 307 -23.41 27.81 7.39
CA ILE A 307 -22.87 26.45 7.47
C ILE A 307 -21.44 26.43 6.89
N PHE A 308 -21.22 27.02 5.71
CA PHE A 308 -19.89 27.10 5.10
C PHE A 308 -18.92 27.90 5.97
N PHE A 309 -19.35 29.03 6.53
CA PHE A 309 -18.50 29.83 7.42
C PHE A 309 -18.07 29.04 8.67
N LEU A 310 -19.02 28.40 9.35
CA LEU A 310 -18.75 27.57 10.52
C LEU A 310 -17.85 26.37 10.19
N MET A 311 -18.11 25.69 9.07
CA MET A 311 -17.28 24.57 8.63
C MET A 311 -15.84 25.00 8.39
N THR A 312 -15.60 26.16 7.78
CA THR A 312 -14.23 26.67 7.57
C THR A 312 -13.49 26.84 8.90
N LEU A 313 -14.14 27.43 9.91
CA LEU A 313 -13.55 27.61 11.25
C LEU A 313 -13.26 26.26 11.92
N ILE A 314 -14.20 25.32 11.83
CA ILE A 314 -14.10 23.99 12.41
C ILE A 314 -12.97 23.19 11.75
N THR A 315 -12.86 23.23 10.42
CA THR A 315 -11.77 22.61 9.67
C THR A 315 -10.42 23.14 10.13
N ILE A 316 -10.26 24.46 10.25
CA ILE A 316 -9.01 25.05 10.73
C ILE A 316 -8.70 24.57 12.16
N MET A 317 -9.70 24.52 13.06
CA MET A 317 -9.51 24.05 14.43
C MET A 317 -9.10 22.57 14.50
N ILE A 318 -9.80 21.69 13.78
CA ILE A 318 -9.55 20.24 13.76
C ILE A 318 -8.15 19.95 13.24
N PHE A 319 -7.77 20.53 12.09
CA PHE A 319 -6.45 20.30 11.50
C PHE A 319 -5.32 20.96 12.31
N SER A 320 -5.54 22.14 12.89
CA SER A 320 -4.55 22.77 13.76
C SER A 320 -4.28 21.93 15.02
N TYR A 321 -5.35 21.41 15.64
CA TYR A 321 -5.24 20.52 16.78
C TYR A 321 -4.55 19.21 16.43
N SER A 322 -4.87 18.61 15.27
CA SER A 322 -4.25 17.35 14.84
C SER A 322 -2.74 17.51 14.58
N ILE A 323 -2.32 18.62 13.96
CA ILE A 323 -0.90 18.97 13.77
C ILE A 323 -0.21 19.16 15.11
N TYR A 324 -0.79 19.94 16.03
CA TYR A 324 -0.26 20.13 17.38
C TYR A 324 -0.08 18.80 18.12
N HIS A 325 -1.09 17.94 18.06
CA HIS A 325 -1.09 16.62 18.67
C HIS A 325 0.02 15.72 18.11
N LEU A 326 0.13 15.62 16.79
CA LEU A 326 1.17 14.83 16.11
C LEU A 326 2.58 15.35 16.41
N ASN A 327 2.77 16.67 16.47
CA ASN A 327 4.06 17.28 16.83
C ASN A 327 4.45 16.96 18.28
N LYS A 328 3.51 17.04 19.23
CA LYS A 328 3.75 16.69 20.63
C LYS A 328 4.18 15.22 20.77
N ILE A 329 3.55 14.33 20.01
CA ILE A 329 3.91 12.91 19.94
C ILE A 329 5.33 12.71 19.42
N LYS A 330 5.67 13.39 18.31
CA LYS A 330 6.99 13.30 17.68
C LYS A 330 8.11 13.77 18.62
N ILE A 331 7.91 14.88 19.32
CA ILE A 331 8.86 15.43 20.29
C ILE A 331 9.09 14.44 21.44
N PHE A 332 8.03 13.87 22.02
CA PHE A 332 8.13 12.91 23.11
C PHE A 332 8.82 11.59 22.70
N SER A 333 8.62 11.15 21.46
CA SER A 333 9.35 10.00 20.92
C SER A 333 10.85 10.30 20.85
N ASN A 334 11.23 11.46 20.27
CA ASN A 334 12.64 11.82 20.11
C ASN A 334 13.37 11.99 21.45
N SER A 335 12.71 12.52 22.50
CA SER A 335 13.31 12.63 23.84
C SER A 335 13.54 11.27 24.50
N LYS A 336 12.63 10.31 24.30
CA LYS A 336 12.76 8.94 24.84
C LYS A 336 13.92 8.15 24.23
N TYR A 337 14.25 8.40 22.96
CA TYR A 337 15.45 7.83 22.32
C TYR A 337 16.73 8.50 22.84
N LYS A 338 16.74 9.84 22.94
CA LYS A 338 17.91 10.60 23.42
C LYS A 338 18.30 10.29 24.88
N GLY A 339 17.34 9.88 25.72
CA GLY A 339 17.59 9.47 27.11
C GLY A 339 18.12 8.04 27.30
N ARG A 340 18.07 7.18 26.27
CA ARG A 340 18.67 5.83 26.32
C ARG A 340 20.14 5.80 25.91
N ASP A 341 20.60 6.80 25.19
CA ASP A 341 22.01 6.92 24.76
C ASP A 341 22.89 7.63 25.80
N LEU A 342 22.31 8.01 26.96
CA LEU A 342 22.97 8.75 28.04
C LEU A 342 23.08 7.95 29.37
N VAL A 343 22.80 6.65 29.33
CA VAL A 343 23.03 5.69 30.42
C VAL A 343 23.84 4.52 29.87
#